data_AF-A0A924TQ08-F1
#
_entry.id   AF-A0A924TQ08-F1
#
_cell.length_a   1.000
_cell.length_b   1.000
_cell.length_c   1.000
_cell.angle_alpha   90.00
_cell.angle_beta   90.00
_cell.angle_gamma   90.00
#
_symmetry.space_group_name_H-M   'P 1'
#
loop_
_entity.id
_entity.type
_entity.pdbx_description
1 polymer ?
#
loop_
_entity_poly.entity_id
_entity_poly.type
_entity_poly.pdbx_seq_one_letter_code
_entity_poly.pdbx_strand_id
1 'polypeptide(L)'
;MRGPARLAPPRHPEGFVMLWIWGLWAAAVVLMLGSAIAMESSMVANRINGANGLMLLVTLIMVGFGSLVVSITTWVMRDGLTALVVLGMAGLAIWAAFTLTIFITDRILARHK
;
A
#
# COMPACT_ATOMS: atom_id res chain seq x y z
N MET A 1 9.99 36.33 42.04
CA MET A 1 10.77 35.35 41.26
C MET A 1 9.79 34.43 40.54
N ARG A 2 9.56 34.61 39.23
CA ARG A 2 8.69 33.72 38.43
C ARG A 2 9.55 32.55 37.94
N GLY A 3 9.20 31.33 38.34
CA GLY A 3 9.89 30.11 37.89
C GLY A 3 9.79 29.94 36.37
N PRO A 4 10.71 29.18 35.74
CA PRO A 4 10.71 28.98 34.30
C PRO A 4 9.42 28.27 33.91
N ALA A 5 8.64 28.91 33.04
CA ALA A 5 7.49 28.30 32.39
C ALA A 5 7.97 27.03 31.69
N ARG A 6 7.61 25.86 32.22
CA ARG A 6 7.77 24.59 31.50
C ARG A 6 6.92 24.71 30.24
N LEU A 7 7.59 25.00 29.12
CA LEU A 7 7.03 24.82 27.79
C LEU A 7 6.60 23.35 27.70
N ALA A 8 5.30 23.09 27.81
CA ALA A 8 4.76 21.79 27.47
C ALA A 8 5.21 21.51 26.02
N PRO A 9 5.82 20.35 25.73
CA PRO A 9 6.22 20.05 24.37
C PRO A 9 4.97 20.14 23.48
N PRO A 10 5.03 20.82 22.33
CA PRO A 10 3.90 20.89 21.43
C PRO A 10 3.52 19.46 21.05
N ARG A 11 2.38 19.00 21.56
CA ARG A 11 1.72 17.80 21.05
C ARG A 11 1.19 18.21 19.69
N HIS A 12 1.91 17.90 18.62
CA HIS A 12 1.47 18.14 17.25
C HIS A 12 0.43 17.06 16.88
N PRO A 13 -0.89 17.36 16.91
CA PRO A 13 -1.92 16.37 16.60
C PRO A 13 -1.83 15.89 15.15
N GLU A 14 -1.20 16.66 14.26
CA GLU A 14 -0.98 16.28 12.86
C GLU A 14 -0.15 15.01 12.70
N GLY A 15 0.81 14.73 13.59
CA GLY A 15 1.60 13.49 13.53
C GLY A 15 0.77 12.23 13.81
N PHE A 16 -0.20 12.32 14.72
CA PHE A 16 -1.10 11.21 15.06
C PHE A 16 -2.07 10.90 13.92
N VAL A 17 -2.68 11.94 13.33
CA VAL A 17 -3.59 11.78 12.18
C VAL A 17 -2.85 11.15 10.99
N MET A 18 -1.61 11.56 10.73
CA MET A 18 -0.81 11.01 9.63
C MET A 18 -0.54 9.51 9.79
N LEU A 19 -0.24 9.06 11.02
CA LEU A 19 -0.04 7.64 11.31
C LEU A 19 -1.28 6.80 11.01
N TRP A 20 -2.47 7.32 11.32
CA TRP A 20 -3.73 6.65 10.98
C TRP A 20 -3.96 6.58 9.47
N ILE A 21 -3.68 7.68 8.74
CA ILE A 21 -3.80 7.70 7.27
C ILE A 21 -2.87 6.65 6.65
N TRP A 22 -1.61 6.60 7.09
CA TRP A 22 -0.65 5.61 6.60
C TRP A 22 -1.06 4.18 6.96
N GLY A 23 -1.52 3.95 8.19
CA GLY A 23 -1.97 2.63 8.64
C GLY A 23 -3.20 2.13 7.88
N LEU A 24 -4.21 2.99 7.70
CA LEU A 24 -5.41 2.67 6.92
C LEU A 24 -5.07 2.41 5.45
N TRP A 25 -4.18 3.21 4.88
CA TRP A 25 -3.72 3.01 3.50
C TRP A 25 -2.99 1.68 3.34
N ALA A 26 -2.04 1.37 4.23
CA ALA A 26 -1.31 0.11 4.20
C ALA A 26 -2.27 -1.10 4.29
N ALA A 27 -3.25 -1.05 5.19
CA ALA A 27 -4.26 -2.10 5.32
C ALA A 27 -5.10 -2.26 4.03
N ALA A 28 -5.54 -1.15 3.44
CA ALA A 28 -6.32 -1.15 2.19
C ALA A 28 -5.52 -1.78 1.03
N VAL A 29 -4.24 -1.41 0.89
CA VAL A 29 -3.34 -1.96 -0.13
C VAL A 29 -3.20 -3.47 0.02
N VAL A 30 -2.90 -3.95 1.24
CA VAL A 30 -2.74 -5.38 1.51
C VAL A 30 -4.02 -6.16 1.21
N LEU A 31 -5.18 -5.63 1.61
CA LEU A 31 -6.47 -6.26 1.34
C LEU A 31 -6.80 -6.29 -0.16
N MET A 32 -6.58 -5.18 -0.88
CA MET A 32 -6.83 -5.11 -2.32
C MET A 32 -5.93 -6.05 -3.11
N LEU A 33 -4.61 -6.03 -2.86
CA LEU A 33 -3.68 -6.95 -3.52
C LEU A 33 -3.97 -8.40 -3.14
N GLY A 34 -4.14 -8.69 -1.85
CA GLY A 34 -4.43 -10.05 -1.38
C GLY A 34 -5.70 -10.63 -1.99
N SER A 35 -6.78 -9.85 -2.03
CA SER A 35 -8.05 -10.26 -2.65
C SER A 35 -7.92 -10.46 -4.16
N ALA A 36 -7.22 -9.56 -4.87
CA ALA A 36 -7.00 -9.70 -6.31
C ALA A 36 -6.18 -10.96 -6.65
N ILE A 37 -5.13 -11.26 -5.88
CA ILE A 37 -4.32 -12.48 -6.03
C ILE A 37 -5.15 -13.74 -5.76
N ALA A 38 -5.95 -13.74 -4.68
CA ALA A 38 -6.82 -14.86 -4.35
C ALA A 38 -7.88 -15.10 -5.43
N MET A 39 -8.43 -14.01 -5.99
CA MET A 39 -9.43 -14.09 -7.04
C MET A 39 -8.82 -14.60 -8.35
N GLU A 40 -7.64 -14.11 -8.76
CA GLU A 40 -6.97 -14.61 -9.97
C GLU A 40 -6.54 -16.07 -9.83
N SER A 41 -5.92 -16.45 -8.71
CA SER A 41 -5.54 -17.85 -8.48
C SER A 41 -6.74 -18.80 -8.50
N SER A 42 -7.87 -18.39 -7.94
CA SER A 42 -9.14 -19.14 -8.01
C SER A 42 -9.69 -19.24 -9.44
N MET A 43 -9.64 -18.15 -10.21
CA MET A 43 -10.10 -18.15 -11.61
C MET A 43 -9.22 -19.03 -12.51
N VAL A 44 -7.90 -19.02 -12.32
CA VAL A 44 -6.95 -19.92 -13.00
C VAL A 44 -7.29 -21.37 -12.67
N ALA A 45 -7.46 -21.70 -11.38
CA ALA A 45 -7.77 -23.06 -10.94
C ALA A 45 -9.08 -23.59 -11.55
N ASN A 46 -10.09 -22.73 -11.67
CA ASN A 46 -11.40 -23.09 -12.24
C ASN A 46 -11.46 -22.98 -13.77
N ARG A 47 -10.34 -22.69 -14.46
CA ARG A 47 -10.26 -22.50 -15.91
C ARG A 47 -11.29 -21.50 -16.45
N ILE A 48 -11.63 -20.48 -15.67
CA ILE A 48 -12.55 -19.43 -16.09
C ILE A 48 -11.77 -18.47 -16.99
N ASN A 49 -12.34 -18.12 -18.15
CA ASN A 49 -11.71 -17.35 -19.23
C ASN A 49 -11.46 -15.85 -18.89
N GLY A 50 -11.24 -15.52 -17.61
CA GLY A 50 -10.98 -14.18 -17.08
C GLY A 50 -9.63 -14.03 -16.35
N ALA A 51 -8.84 -15.09 -16.24
CA ALA A 51 -7.54 -15.10 -15.55
C ALA A 51 -6.39 -14.51 -16.41
N ASN A 52 -6.59 -13.30 -16.94
CA ASN A 52 -5.65 -12.64 -17.85
C ASN A 52 -4.74 -11.60 -17.16
N GLY A 53 -4.64 -11.59 -15.82
CA GLY A 53 -3.90 -10.56 -15.10
C GLY A 53 -4.62 -9.21 -15.02
N LEU A 54 -5.86 -9.10 -15.54
CA LEU A 54 -6.60 -7.84 -15.60
C LEU A 54 -7.02 -7.37 -14.21
N MET A 55 -7.35 -8.29 -13.30
CA MET A 55 -7.70 -7.95 -11.92
C MET A 55 -6.47 -7.43 -11.18
N LEU A 56 -5.32 -8.09 -11.37
CA LEU A 56 -4.04 -7.63 -10.82
C LEU A 56 -3.64 -6.28 -11.38
N LEU A 57 -3.80 -6.05 -12.69
CA LEU A 57 -3.51 -4.77 -13.33
C LEU A 57 -4.37 -3.64 -12.78
N VAL A 58 -5.70 -3.84 -12.68
CA VAL A 58 -6.62 -2.83 -12.14
C VAL A 58 -6.27 -2.51 -10.69
N THR A 59 -5.99 -3.52 -9.88
CA THR A 59 -5.57 -3.34 -8.49
C THR A 59 -4.24 -2.59 -8.40
N LEU A 60 -3.27 -2.90 -9.25
CA LEU A 60 -1.99 -2.19 -9.30
C LEU A 60 -2.18 -0.71 -9.62
N ILE A 61 -3.04 -0.38 -10.59
CA ILE A 61 -3.37 1.01 -10.95
C ILE A 61 -4.03 1.72 -9.77
N MET A 62 -5.02 1.11 -9.11
CA MET A 62 -5.71 1.69 -7.97
C MET A 62 -4.78 1.95 -6.78
N VAL A 63 -3.91 0.99 -6.47
CA VAL A 63 -2.90 1.12 -5.42
C VAL A 63 -1.85 2.17 -5.78
N GLY A 64 -1.46 2.27 -7.06
CA GLY A 64 -0.56 3.31 -7.54
C GLY A 64 -1.14 4.71 -7.36
N PHE A 65 -2.38 4.94 -7.81
CA PHE A 65 -3.07 6.21 -7.63
C PHE A 65 -3.31 6.57 -6.17
N GLY A 66 -3.77 5.61 -5.35
CA GLY A 66 -3.99 5.88 -3.93
C GLY A 66 -2.69 6.19 -3.17
N SER A 67 -1.57 5.56 -3.54
CA SER A 67 -0.25 5.89 -2.97
C SER A 67 0.20 7.31 -3.32
N LEU A 68 -0.14 7.77 -4.53
CA LEU A 68 0.12 9.13 -4.97
C LEU A 68 -0.73 10.15 -4.19
N VAL A 69 -2.01 9.85 -3.95
CA VAL A 69 -2.88 10.70 -3.10
C VAL A 69 -2.36 10.78 -1.67
N VAL A 70 -1.93 9.66 -1.08
CA VAL A 70 -1.36 9.62 0.27
C VAL A 70 -0.04 10.39 0.34
N SER A 71 0.79 10.31 -0.70
CA SER A 71 2.03 11.08 -0.79
C SER A 71 1.74 12.58 -0.87
N ILE A 72 0.82 13.03 -1.74
CA ILE A 72 0.40 14.44 -1.81
C ILE A 72 -0.15 14.92 -0.47
N THR A 73 -1.01 14.13 0.18
CA THR A 73 -1.55 14.45 1.50
C THR A 73 -0.43 14.61 2.54
N THR A 74 0.56 13.72 2.51
CA THR A 74 1.74 13.79 3.38
C THR A 74 2.59 15.03 3.10
N TRP A 75 2.70 15.44 1.83
CA TRP A 75 3.41 16.66 1.45
C TRP A 75 2.72 17.91 2.00
N VAL A 76 1.40 17.98 1.88
CA VAL A 76 0.59 19.12 2.36
C VAL A 76 0.58 19.20 3.89
N MET A 77 0.50 18.07 4.59
CA MET A 77 0.32 18.04 6.05
C MET A 77 1.63 18.04 6.85
N ARG A 78 2.78 17.74 6.22
CA ARG A 78 4.06 17.60 6.92
C ARG A 78 5.21 18.17 6.10
N ASP A 79 5.87 17.35 5.27
CA ASP A 79 7.08 17.76 4.54
C ASP A 79 7.21 16.98 3.22
N GLY A 80 7.77 17.62 2.20
CA GLY A 80 8.02 16.98 0.90
C GLY A 80 8.97 15.78 0.97
N LEU A 81 9.96 15.80 1.86
CA LEU A 81 10.90 14.69 2.03
C LEU A 81 10.20 13.45 2.62
N THR A 82 9.33 13.65 3.62
CA THR A 82 8.51 12.58 4.18
C THR A 82 7.55 12.02 3.13
N ALA A 83 6.96 12.87 2.29
CA ALA A 83 6.10 12.44 1.19
C ALA A 83 6.82 11.58 0.14
N LEU A 84 8.08 11.91 -0.19
CA LEU A 84 8.92 11.12 -1.09
C LEU A 84 9.29 9.76 -0.48
N VAL A 85 9.60 9.72 0.81
CA VAL A 85 9.87 8.45 1.52
C VAL A 85 8.62 7.57 1.53
N VAL A 86 7.45 8.14 1.82
CA VAL A 86 6.17 7.41 1.79
C VAL A 86 5.89 6.86 0.39
N LEU A 87 6.12 7.67 -0.65
CA LEU A 87 5.94 7.23 -2.05
C LEU A 87 6.92 6.12 -2.43
N GLY A 88 8.20 6.25 -2.04
CA GLY A 88 9.22 5.24 -2.28
C GLY A 88 8.93 3.91 -1.57
N MET A 89 8.52 3.98 -0.30
CA MET A 89 8.13 2.80 0.49
C MET A 89 6.87 2.14 -0.06
N ALA A 90 5.88 2.93 -0.49
CA ALA A 90 4.70 2.41 -1.18
C ALA A 90 5.09 1.71 -2.48
N GLY A 91 5.95 2.32 -3.29
CA GLY A 91 6.48 1.71 -4.52
C GLY A 91 7.21 0.38 -4.27
N LEU A 92 8.06 0.32 -3.25
CA LEU A 92 8.75 -0.91 -2.84
C LEU A 92 7.77 -1.99 -2.37
N ALA A 93 6.76 -1.62 -1.57
CA ALA A 93 5.74 -2.56 -1.10
C ALA A 93 4.91 -3.14 -2.25
N ILE A 94 4.52 -2.29 -3.22
CA ILE A 94 3.80 -2.70 -4.43
C ILE A 94 4.67 -3.66 -5.26
N TRP A 95 5.94 -3.32 -5.47
CA TRP A 95 6.88 -4.16 -6.22
C TRP A 95 7.10 -5.53 -5.54
N ALA A 96 7.28 -5.54 -4.22
CA ALA A 96 7.41 -6.78 -3.45
C ALA A 96 6.16 -7.65 -3.54
N ALA A 97 4.97 -7.05 -3.46
CA ALA A 97 3.71 -7.78 -3.58
C ALA A 97 3.51 -8.34 -5.00
N PHE A 98 3.88 -7.58 -6.03
CA PHE A 98 3.81 -8.04 -7.42
C PHE A 98 4.77 -9.20 -7.70
N THR A 99 6.03 -9.10 -7.27
CA THR A 99 7.02 -10.18 -7.43
C THR A 99 6.63 -11.44 -6.66
N LEU A 100 6.09 -11.29 -5.44
CA LEU A 100 5.56 -12.41 -4.66
C LEU A 100 4.38 -13.09 -5.38
N THR A 101 3.51 -12.30 -6.02
CA THR A 101 2.38 -12.83 -6.80
C THR A 101 2.86 -13.68 -7.96
N ILE A 102 3.81 -13.18 -8.76
CA ILE A 102 4.40 -13.94 -9.87
C ILE A 102 4.99 -15.25 -9.36
N PHE A 103 5.77 -15.19 -8.26
CA PHE A 103 6.38 -16.37 -7.66
C PHE A 103 5.36 -17.41 -7.20
N ILE A 104 4.26 -16.99 -6.54
CA ILE A 104 3.20 -17.88 -6.10
C ILE A 104 2.50 -18.52 -7.31
N THR A 105 2.17 -17.72 -8.32
CA THR A 105 1.50 -18.20 -9.53
C THR A 105 2.35 -19.23 -10.28
N ASP A 106 3.65 -18.96 -10.45
CA ASP A 106 4.61 -19.92 -11.03
C ASP A 106 4.66 -21.23 -10.23
N ARG A 107 4.68 -21.14 -8.90
CA ARG A 107 4.69 -22.33 -8.02
C ARG A 107 3.40 -23.14 -8.09
N ILE A 108 2.25 -22.49 -8.28
CA ILE A 108 0.96 -23.18 -8.44
C ILE A 108 0.90 -23.87 -9.81
N LEU A 109 1.27 -23.17 -10.89
CA LEU A 109 1.34 -23.72 -12.24
C LEU A 109 2.27 -24.93 -12.32
N ALA A 110 3.42 -24.88 -11.65
CA ALA A 110 4.37 -26.00 -11.60
C ALA A 110 3.82 -27.25 -10.88
N ARG A 111 2.82 -27.13 -10.00
CA ARG A 111 2.19 -28.28 -9.33
C ARG A 111 1.09 -28.95 -10.15
N HIS A 112 0.62 -28.31 -11.22
CA HIS A 112 -0.49 -28.78 -12.06
C HIS A 112 -0.04 -29.20 -13.48
N LYS A 113 1.27 -29.23 -13.75
CA LYS A 113 1.88 -29.88 -14.92
C LYS A 113 2.39 -31.26 -14.53
#